data_AF-A0A1I5ZJC6-F1
#
_entry.id   AF-A0A1I5ZJC6-F1
#
_cell.length_a   1.000
_cell.length_b   1.000
_cell.length_c   1.000
_cell.angle_alpha   90.00
_cell.angle_beta   90.00
_cell.angle_gamma   90.00
#
_symmetry.space_group_name_H-M   'P 1'
#
loop_
_entity.id
_entity.type
_entity.pdbx_description
1 polymer ?
#
loop_
_entity_poly.entity_id
_entity_poly.type
_entity_poly.pdbx_seq_one_letter_code
_entity_poly.pdbx_strand_id
1 'polypeptide(L)'
;MGKRKELRKHLGARLGVTATVARFGIKNGYKGPEPTILLKNVQDADGNTLTDHLWFKKGKSWDAAQPGCKVSFSARVDSYVKGYQGHRWDVERTQETDYRLVYPTKVQVTQAEKEVA
;
A
#
# COMPACT_ATOMS: atom_id res chain seq x y z
N MET A 1 -8.06 4.75 -16.48
CA MET A 1 -7.08 3.65 -16.61
C MET A 1 -6.27 3.56 -15.31
N GLY A 2 -6.27 2.41 -14.61
CA GLY A 2 -5.76 2.32 -13.23
C GLY A 2 -4.24 2.44 -13.11
N LYS A 3 -3.78 3.29 -12.18
CA LYS A 3 -2.36 3.66 -11.94
C LYS A 3 -1.46 2.54 -11.38
N ARG A 4 -1.85 1.27 -11.51
CA ARG A 4 -1.14 0.10 -10.93
C ARG A 4 -0.66 -0.91 -11.98
N LYS A 5 -0.75 -0.56 -13.28
CA LYS A 5 -0.24 -1.42 -14.36
C LYS A 5 1.27 -1.67 -14.25
N GLU A 6 2.04 -0.74 -13.71
CA GLU A 6 3.49 -0.90 -13.54
C GLU A 6 3.85 -2.03 -12.57
N LEU A 7 3.04 -2.23 -11.53
CA LEU A 7 3.22 -3.34 -10.59
C LEU A 7 3.13 -4.72 -11.29
N ARG A 8 2.38 -4.84 -12.40
CA ARG A 8 2.28 -6.09 -13.16
C ARG A 8 3.64 -6.66 -13.55
N LYS A 9 4.59 -5.79 -13.91
CA LYS A 9 5.94 -6.21 -14.35
C LYS A 9 6.73 -6.93 -13.24
N HIS A 10 6.33 -6.74 -11.99
CA HIS A 10 7.00 -7.25 -10.81
C HIS A 10 6.15 -8.29 -10.06
N LEU A 11 5.11 -8.84 -10.68
CA LEU A 11 4.22 -9.81 -10.04
C LEU A 11 5.01 -10.97 -9.42
N GLY A 12 4.78 -11.22 -8.12
CA GLY A 12 5.47 -12.25 -7.36
C GLY A 12 6.84 -11.85 -6.82
N ALA A 13 7.46 -10.78 -7.35
CA ALA A 13 8.76 -10.29 -6.90
C ALA A 13 8.65 -9.45 -5.61
N ARG A 14 9.78 -9.31 -4.92
CA ARG A 14 9.92 -8.46 -3.74
C ARG A 14 10.69 -7.21 -4.13
N LEU A 15 10.09 -6.05 -3.88
CA LEU A 15 10.65 -4.74 -4.23
C LEU A 15 11.03 -3.96 -2.99
N GLY A 16 12.10 -3.16 -3.10
CA GLY A 16 12.33 -2.03 -2.21
C GLY A 16 11.37 -0.90 -2.58
N VAL A 17 10.71 -0.33 -1.58
CA VAL A 17 9.67 0.68 -1.75
C VAL A 17 9.94 1.84 -0.81
N THR A 18 9.74 3.05 -1.31
CA THR A 18 9.73 4.28 -0.51
C THR A 18 8.36 4.94 -0.59
N ALA A 19 7.92 5.57 0.50
CA ALA A 19 6.67 6.29 0.54
C ALA A 19 6.65 7.35 1.66
N THR A 20 5.69 8.26 1.61
CA THR A 20 5.40 9.20 2.70
C THR A 20 4.15 8.75 3.45
N VAL A 21 4.21 8.78 4.78
CA VAL A 21 3.02 8.51 5.60
C VAL A 21 2.08 9.71 5.52
N ALA A 22 0.89 9.52 4.96
CA ALA A 22 -0.10 10.58 4.85
C ALA A 22 -0.92 10.74 6.14
N ARG A 23 -1.46 9.64 6.66
CA ARG A 23 -2.27 9.61 7.88
C ARG A 23 -2.45 8.20 8.43
N PHE A 24 -2.92 8.12 9.66
CA PHE A 24 -3.49 6.90 10.22
C PHE A 24 -5.00 6.88 10.09
N GLY A 25 -5.56 5.68 10.14
CA GLY A 25 -6.99 5.46 10.12
C GLY A 25 -7.36 4.21 10.90
N ILE A 26 -8.66 3.89 10.88
CA ILE A 26 -9.22 2.70 11.47
C ILE A 26 -10.18 2.11 10.45
N LYS A 27 -10.18 0.79 10.29
CA LYS A 27 -11.20 0.06 9.54
C LYS A 27 -11.89 -0.95 10.45
N ASN A 28 -13.15 -1.28 10.17
CA ASN A 28 -13.82 -2.37 10.85
C ASN A 28 -13.28 -3.70 10.31
N GLY A 29 -12.49 -4.41 11.12
CA GLY A 29 -12.05 -5.76 10.84
C GLY A 29 -13.03 -6.79 11.40
N TYR A 30 -12.87 -8.04 10.99
CA TYR A 30 -13.72 -9.16 11.44
C TYR A 30 -13.75 -9.32 12.97
N LYS A 31 -12.62 -9.08 13.65
CA LYS A 31 -12.50 -9.16 15.13
C LYS A 31 -12.63 -7.81 15.84
N GLY A 32 -13.08 -6.77 15.12
CA GLY A 32 -13.17 -5.40 15.64
C GLY A 32 -12.26 -4.40 14.90
N PRO A 33 -12.18 -3.16 15.39
CA PRO A 33 -11.45 -2.08 14.74
C PRO A 33 -9.96 -2.40 14.56
N GLU A 34 -9.43 -2.24 13.35
CA GLU A 34 -8.02 -2.43 13.02
C GLU A 34 -7.38 -1.10 12.60
N PRO A 35 -6.23 -0.72 13.18
CA PRO A 35 -5.53 0.49 12.79
C PRO A 35 -4.92 0.32 11.39
N THR A 36 -4.95 1.39 10.60
CA THR A 36 -4.44 1.44 9.24
C THR A 36 -3.50 2.62 9.05
N ILE A 37 -2.62 2.51 8.06
CA ILE A 37 -1.70 3.55 7.64
C ILE A 37 -1.90 3.82 6.15
N LEU A 38 -2.09 5.09 5.79
CA LEU A 38 -2.14 5.56 4.41
C LEU A 38 -0.75 6.04 4.01
N LEU A 39 -0.20 5.43 2.97
CA LEU A 39 1.02 5.86 2.32
C LEU A 39 0.67 6.62 1.04
N LYS A 40 1.42 7.67 0.73
CA LYS A 40 1.36 8.43 -0.54
C LYS A 40 2.73 8.48 -1.20
N ASN A 41 2.77 8.83 -2.48
CA ASN A 41 4.00 8.92 -3.28
C ASN A 41 4.79 7.60 -3.23
N VAL A 42 4.13 6.48 -3.52
CA VAL A 42 4.73 5.15 -3.38
C VAL A 42 5.60 4.87 -4.61
N GLN A 43 6.90 4.71 -4.38
CA GLN A 43 7.91 4.57 -5.42
C GLN A 43 8.75 3.30 -5.21
N ASP A 44 9.33 2.76 -6.28
CA ASP A 44 10.33 1.69 -6.20
C ASP A 44 11.72 2.24 -5.81
N ALA A 45 12.73 1.37 -5.80
CA ALA A 45 14.10 1.74 -5.48
C ALA A 45 14.74 2.67 -6.53
N ASP A 46 14.24 2.66 -7.77
CA ASP A 46 14.72 3.47 -8.89
C ASP A 46 13.98 4.82 -8.97
N GLY A 47 13.01 5.07 -8.09
CA GLY A 47 12.19 6.27 -8.05
C GLY A 47 10.96 6.25 -8.97
N ASN A 48 10.67 5.12 -9.61
CA ASN A 48 9.47 5.00 -10.45
C ASN A 48 8.23 4.95 -9.56
N THR A 49 7.21 5.71 -9.92
CA THR A 49 5.94 5.72 -9.19
C THR A 49 5.17 4.42 -9.40
N LEU A 50 5.02 3.64 -8.34
CA LEU A 50 4.25 2.39 -8.33
C LEU A 50 2.75 2.64 -8.18
N THR A 51 2.38 3.58 -7.31
CA THR A 51 0.99 4.01 -7.10
C THR A 51 0.94 5.33 -6.33
N ASP A 52 -0.11 6.15 -6.52
CA ASP A 52 -0.23 7.42 -5.79
C ASP A 52 -0.35 7.21 -4.29
N HIS A 53 -1.13 6.19 -3.88
CA HIS A 53 -1.45 5.94 -2.49
C HIS A 53 -1.80 4.47 -2.25
N LEU A 54 -1.51 4.01 -1.03
CA LEU A 54 -1.77 2.64 -0.62
C LEU A 54 -2.09 2.57 0.87
N TRP A 55 -3.11 1.77 1.20
CA TRP A 55 -3.46 1.46 2.58
C TRP A 55 -2.81 0.16 3.04
N PHE A 56 -2.23 0.17 4.23
CA PHE A 56 -1.81 -1.02 4.95
C PHE A 56 -2.48 -1.11 6.33
N LYS A 57 -2.50 -2.32 6.89
CA LYS A 57 -2.73 -2.51 8.31
C LYS A 57 -1.51 -1.95 9.08
N LYS A 58 -1.75 -1.12 10.09
CA LYS A 58 -0.70 -0.61 10.99
C LYS A 58 -0.38 -1.67 12.04
N GLY A 59 0.38 -2.68 11.66
CA GLY A 59 1.00 -3.63 12.59
C GLY A 59 2.26 -3.06 13.25
N LYS A 60 2.88 -3.85 14.14
CA LYS A 60 4.07 -3.46 14.93
C LYS A 60 5.24 -2.91 14.11
N SER A 61 5.37 -3.35 12.85
CA SER A 61 6.40 -2.87 11.93
C SER A 61 6.30 -1.36 11.62
N TRP A 62 5.16 -0.72 11.89
CA TRP A 62 4.91 0.68 11.59
C TRP A 62 4.95 1.59 12.82
N ASP A 63 5.33 1.09 14.00
CA ASP A 63 5.19 1.86 15.25
C ASP A 63 6.12 3.07 15.33
N ALA A 64 7.27 3.02 14.67
CA ALA A 64 8.17 4.17 14.56
C ALA A 64 7.68 5.22 13.53
N ALA A 65 6.74 4.87 12.66
CA ALA A 65 6.27 5.75 11.61
C ALA A 65 5.30 6.80 12.17
N GLN A 66 5.37 8.03 11.67
CA GLN A 66 4.45 9.12 11.99
C GLN A 66 3.96 9.78 10.70
N PRO A 67 2.77 10.40 10.69
CA PRO A 67 2.32 11.21 9.56
C PRO A 67 3.36 12.28 9.20
N GLY A 68 3.61 12.46 7.91
CA GLY A 68 4.65 13.35 7.38
C GLY A 68 6.00 12.67 7.13
N CYS A 69 6.34 11.60 7.85
CA CYS A 69 7.64 10.95 7.67
C CYS A 69 7.74 10.17 6.36
N LYS A 70 8.96 10.10 5.82
CA LYS A 70 9.32 9.14 4.77
C LYS A 70 9.67 7.79 5.38
N VAL A 71 9.16 6.75 4.77
CA VAL A 71 9.41 5.35 5.13
C VAL A 71 9.97 4.60 3.95
N SER A 72 10.87 3.66 4.22
CA SER A 72 11.34 2.65 3.29
C SER A 72 11.00 1.26 3.81
N PHE A 73 10.64 0.34 2.92
CA PHE A 73 10.30 -1.03 3.29
C PHE A 73 10.43 -1.96 2.08
N SER A 74 10.46 -3.27 2.33
CA SER A 74 10.34 -4.27 1.26
C SER A 74 8.95 -4.87 1.25
N ALA A 75 8.33 -4.98 0.08
CA ALA A 75 7.01 -5.61 -0.08
C ALA A 75 6.98 -6.51 -1.32
N ARG A 76 6.07 -7.49 -1.32
CA ARG A 76 5.83 -8.37 -2.46
C ARG A 76 4.71 -7.79 -3.32
N VAL A 77 4.85 -7.86 -4.65
CA VAL A 77 3.73 -7.57 -5.54
C VAL A 77 2.85 -8.79 -5.69
N ASP A 78 1.55 -8.59 -5.49
CA ASP A 78 0.52 -9.62 -5.58
C ASP A 78 -0.64 -9.11 -6.45
N SER A 79 -1.38 -10.02 -7.06
CA SER A 79 -2.58 -9.67 -7.81
C SER A 79 -3.83 -9.90 -6.95
N TYR A 80 -4.89 -9.14 -7.21
CA TYR A 80 -6.21 -9.42 -6.66
C TYR A 80 -7.27 -9.11 -7.71
N VAL A 81 -8.39 -9.82 -7.63
CA VAL A 81 -9.53 -9.55 -8.50
C VAL A 81 -10.38 -8.47 -7.83
N LYS A 82 -10.46 -7.29 -8.44
CA LYS A 82 -11.40 -6.22 -8.06
C LYS A 82 -12.72 -6.42 -8.80
N GLY A 83 -13.80 -5.85 -8.25
CA GLY A 83 -15.15 -5.98 -8.78
C GLY A 83 -16.04 -6.87 -7.91
N TYR A 84 -17.34 -6.87 -8.21
CA TYR A 84 -18.30 -7.66 -7.46
C TYR A 84 -18.06 -9.16 -7.68
N GLN A 85 -17.89 -9.91 -6.57
CA GLN A 85 -17.65 -11.36 -6.59
C GLN A 85 -18.85 -12.19 -6.10
N GLY A 86 -19.98 -11.55 -5.80
CA GLY A 86 -21.15 -12.24 -5.25
C GLY A 86 -21.96 -12.98 -6.31
N HIS A 87 -22.85 -13.86 -5.85
CA HIS A 87 -23.70 -14.71 -6.69
C HIS A 87 -25.04 -14.05 -7.10
N ARG A 88 -25.12 -12.71 -7.05
CA ARG A 88 -26.34 -12.03 -7.49
C ARG A 88 -26.45 -12.15 -9.01
N TRP A 89 -27.54 -12.76 -9.46
CA TRP A 89 -27.80 -13.06 -10.86
C TRP A 89 -28.15 -11.81 -11.68
N ASP A 90 -28.59 -10.74 -11.01
CA ASP A 90 -28.99 -9.46 -11.58
C ASP A 90 -27.83 -8.44 -11.70
N VAL A 91 -26.64 -8.77 -11.19
CA VAL A 91 -25.47 -7.87 -11.19
C VAL A 91 -24.45 -8.34 -12.21
N GLU A 92 -24.12 -7.45 -13.16
CA GLU A 92 -23.07 -7.70 -14.15
C GLU A 92 -21.70 -7.93 -13.48
N ARG A 93 -21.00 -8.97 -13.92
CA ARG A 93 -19.67 -9.32 -13.39
C ARG A 93 -18.60 -8.39 -13.96
N THR A 94 -18.24 -7.37 -13.20
CA THR A 94 -17.17 -6.41 -13.53
C THR A 94 -15.81 -6.81 -12.95
N GLN A 95 -15.49 -8.10 -12.98
CA GLN A 95 -14.25 -8.62 -12.39
C GLN A 95 -13.04 -8.25 -13.24
N GLU A 96 -12.09 -7.54 -12.64
CA GLU A 96 -10.83 -7.14 -13.27
C GLU A 96 -9.65 -7.53 -12.38
N THR A 97 -8.53 -7.94 -12.98
CA THR A 97 -7.28 -8.14 -12.23
C THR A 97 -6.62 -6.79 -11.94
N ASP A 98 -6.35 -6.52 -10.67
CA ASP A 98 -5.55 -5.39 -10.20
C ASP A 98 -4.35 -5.88 -9.38
N TYR A 99 -3.38 -5.01 -9.14
CA TYR A 99 -2.13 -5.33 -8.46
C TYR A 99 -2.01 -4.57 -7.15
N ARG A 100 -1.36 -5.16 -6.15
CA ARG A 100 -1.17 -4.58 -4.82
C ARG A 100 0.19 -4.95 -4.25
N LEU A 101 0.65 -4.16 -3.30
CA LEU A 101 1.79 -4.53 -2.45
C LEU A 101 1.28 -5.23 -1.19
N VAL A 102 1.92 -6.33 -0.83
CA VAL A 102 1.59 -7.15 0.34
C VAL A 102 2.84 -7.47 1.16
N TYR A 103 2.61 -7.83 2.42
CA TYR A 103 3.65 -8.28 3.35
C TYR A 103 4.84 -7.30 3.48
N PRO A 104 4.62 -6.06 3.95
CA PRO A 104 5.70 -5.12 4.21
C PRO A 104 6.63 -5.66 5.31
N THR A 105 7.93 -5.63 5.07
CA THR A 105 8.99 -6.01 6.03
C THR A 105 10.13 -5.00 6.00
N LYS A 106 11.01 -5.06 7.00
CA LYS A 106 12.20 -4.17 7.08
C LYS A 106 11.79 -2.70 6.97
N VAL A 107 10.69 -2.34 7.63
CA VAL A 107 10.18 -0.97 7.62
C VAL A 107 11.17 -0.09 8.41
N GLN A 108 11.63 0.98 7.77
CA GLN A 108 12.54 1.95 8.35
C GLN A 108 12.02 3.36 8.06
N VAL A 109 12.12 4.25 9.04
CA VAL A 109 11.84 5.68 8.85
C VAL A 109 13.13 6.34 8.39
N THR A 110 13.13 6.88 7.17
CA THR A 110 14.35 7.38 6.52
C THR A 110 14.55 8.88 6.68
N GLN A 111 13.49 9.68 6.80
CA GLN A 111 13.55 11.09 7.19
C GLN A 111 12.23 11.53 7.86
N ALA A 112 12.31 12.14 9.04
CA ALA A 112 11.38 13.19 9.41
C ALA A 112 11.88 14.45 8.72
N GLU A 113 11.04 15.13 7.94
CA GLU A 113 11.38 16.47 7.47
C GLU A 113 11.72 17.31 8.71
N LYS A 114 13.02 17.57 8.91
CA LYS A 114 13.44 18.76 9.62
C LYS A 114 13.17 19.89 8.63
N GLU A 115 12.05 20.58 8.81
CA GLU A 115 11.90 21.92 8.27
C GLU A 115 13.08 22.73 8.83
N VAL A 116 14.01 23.07 7.92
CA VAL A 116 15.12 23.96 8.22
C VAL A 116 14.55 25.38 8.24
N ALA A 117 14.63 25.98 9.44
CA ALA A 117 14.68 27.41 9.79
C ALA A 117 13.93 28.42 8.90
#